data_AF-A0A9X0UBY7-F1
#
_entry.id   AF-A0A9X0UBY7-F1
#
_cell.length_a   1.000
_cell.length_b   1.000
_cell.length_c   1.000
_cell.angle_alpha   90.00
_cell.angle_beta   90.00
_cell.angle_gamma   90.00
#
_symmetry.space_group_name_H-M   'P 1'
#
loop_
_entity.id
_entity.type
_entity.pdbx_description
1 polymer ?
#
loop_
_entity_poly.entity_id
_entity_poly.type
_entity_poly.pdbx_seq_one_letter_code
_entity_poly.pdbx_strand_id
1 'polypeptide(L)'
;MLLRDFILNRMRMGHVYQPVMLKALLQGNGRVSLRDIAAAFLALDEAQLEYYEEITKRMPGPVLSRHGLVEREGDGYRLKVDLK
;
A
#
# COMPACT_ATOMS: atom_id res chain seq x y z
N MET A 1 24.98 -14.86 12.97
CA MET A 1 23.65 -15.45 12.65
C MET A 1 23.31 -15.05 11.21
N LEU A 2 22.90 -16.00 10.36
CA LEU A 2 22.52 -15.70 8.97
C LEU A 2 21.05 -15.24 8.91
N LEU A 3 20.73 -14.29 8.05
CA LEU A 3 19.35 -13.83 7.84
C LEU A 3 18.39 -15.00 7.51
N ARG A 4 18.86 -15.94 6.70
CA ARG A 4 18.13 -17.17 6.37
C ARG A 4 17.76 -18.00 7.61
N ASP A 5 18.69 -18.13 8.56
CA ASP A 5 18.44 -18.89 9.80
C ASP A 5 17.39 -18.20 10.67
N PHE A 6 17.44 -16.86 10.77
CA PHE A 6 16.42 -16.10 11.50
C PHE A 6 15.03 -16.31 10.89
N ILE A 7 14.90 -16.14 9.57
CA ILE A 7 13.63 -16.27 8.86
C ILE A 7 13.04 -17.68 9.02
N LEU A 8 13.87 -18.72 8.91
CA LEU A 8 13.38 -20.10 8.91
C LEU A 8 13.14 -20.66 10.32
N ASN A 9 13.95 -20.30 11.30
CA ASN A 9 14.00 -21.00 12.59
C ASN A 9 13.64 -20.13 13.80
N ARG A 10 13.60 -18.80 13.67
CA ARG A 10 13.46 -17.88 14.82
C ARG A 10 12.32 -16.88 14.68
N MET A 11 11.95 -16.48 13.47
CA MET A 11 10.89 -15.52 13.22
C MET A 11 9.54 -16.10 13.66
N ARG A 12 8.83 -15.40 14.56
CA ARG A 12 7.52 -15.84 15.05
C ARG A 12 6.45 -15.39 14.07
N MET A 13 5.60 -16.31 13.62
CA MET A 13 4.51 -16.07 12.66
C MET A 13 3.28 -15.36 13.28
N GLY A 14 3.50 -14.43 14.23
CA GLY A 14 2.42 -13.76 14.95
C GLY A 14 2.01 -12.39 14.41
N HIS A 15 2.85 -11.75 13.58
CA HIS A 15 2.52 -10.44 13.01
C HIS A 15 3.27 -10.19 11.70
N VAL A 16 2.65 -9.39 10.83
CA VAL A 16 3.19 -9.00 9.53
C VAL A 16 4.41 -8.06 9.60
N TYR A 17 4.73 -7.51 10.79
CA TYR A 17 5.75 -6.46 10.93
C TYR A 17 7.16 -6.93 10.58
N GLN A 18 7.60 -8.05 11.16
CA GLN A 18 8.94 -8.59 10.91
C GLN A 18 9.17 -8.93 9.43
N PRO A 19 8.31 -9.72 8.76
CA PRO A 19 8.51 -10.04 7.36
C PRO A 19 8.44 -8.80 6.44
N VAL A 20 7.58 -7.83 6.73
CA VAL A 20 7.47 -6.61 5.91
C VAL A 20 8.67 -5.69 6.06
N MET A 21 9.16 -5.50 7.29
CA MET A 21 10.37 -4.71 7.53
C MET A 21 11.58 -5.34 6.83
N LEU A 22 11.73 -6.66 6.91
CA LEU A 22 12.80 -7.38 6.21
C LEU A 22 12.67 -7.25 4.69
N LYS A 23 11.45 -7.36 4.15
CA LYS A 23 11.20 -7.15 2.72
C LYS A 23 11.59 -5.74 2.27
N ALA A 24 11.18 -4.71 3.00
CA ALA A 24 11.51 -3.32 2.71
C ALA A 24 13.04 -3.07 2.73
N LEU A 25 13.74 -3.63 3.72
CA LEU A 25 15.20 -3.57 3.79
C LEU A 25 15.87 -4.25 2.60
N LEU A 26 15.40 -5.45 2.21
CA LEU A 26 15.96 -6.18 1.06
C LEU A 26 15.75 -5.42 -0.26
N GLN A 27 14.58 -4.79 -0.44
CA GLN A 27 14.29 -3.95 -1.61
C GLN A 27 15.12 -2.66 -1.63
N GLY A 28 15.45 -2.11 -0.45
CA GLY A 28 16.27 -0.92 -0.28
C GLY A 28 17.78 -1.18 -0.19
N ASN A 29 18.29 -2.31 -0.68
CA ASN A 29 19.72 -2.67 -0.59
C ASN A 29 20.27 -2.59 0.85
N GLY A 30 19.47 -3.06 1.81
CA GLY A 30 19.78 -3.06 3.23
C GLY A 30 19.50 -1.74 3.96
N ARG A 31 18.93 -0.73 3.29
CA ARG A 31 18.63 0.58 3.89
C ARG A 31 17.25 1.09 3.48
N VAL A 32 16.47 1.56 4.46
CA VAL A 32 15.14 2.14 4.25
C VAL A 32 14.83 3.06 5.43
N SER A 33 14.03 4.11 5.22
CA SER A 33 13.68 5.01 6.32
C SER A 33 12.60 4.40 7.22
N LEU A 34 12.50 4.87 8.47
CA LEU A 34 11.40 4.49 9.37
C LEU A 34 10.04 4.83 8.76
N ARG A 35 9.94 5.94 8.04
CA ARG A 35 8.72 6.39 7.38
C ARG A 35 8.28 5.41 6.30
N ASP A 36 9.23 4.90 5.51
CA ASP A 36 8.91 3.96 4.43
C ASP A 36 8.55 2.58 4.98
N ILE A 37 9.18 2.13 6.08
CA ILE A 37 8.76 0.90 6.79
C ILE A 37 7.33 1.05 7.31
N ALA A 38 7.00 2.19 7.95
CA ALA A 38 5.67 2.46 8.45
C ALA A 38 4.63 2.51 7.31
N ALA A 39 4.96 3.13 6.18
CA ALA A 39 4.11 3.14 4.99
C ALA A 39 3.89 1.73 4.42
N ALA A 40 4.90 0.86 4.46
CA ALA A 40 4.75 -0.53 4.04
C ALA A 40 3.84 -1.36 4.97
N PHE A 41 3.81 -1.06 6.27
CA PHE A 41 2.81 -1.64 7.18
C PHE A 41 1.41 -1.14 6.86
N LEU A 42 1.27 0.18 6.65
CA LEU A 42 0.02 0.84 6.28
C LEU A 42 -0.63 0.20 5.04
N ALA A 43 0.20 -0.09 4.03
CA ALA A 43 -0.25 -0.67 2.76
C ALA A 43 -0.81 -2.10 2.88
N LEU A 44 -0.60 -2.78 4.01
CA LEU A 44 -1.07 -4.14 4.26
C LEU A 44 -2.21 -4.19 5.28
N ASP A 45 -2.63 -3.05 5.83
CA ASP A 45 -3.75 -2.96 6.74
C ASP A 45 -5.07 -2.91 5.95
N GLU A 46 -5.78 -4.04 5.94
CA GLU A 46 -7.03 -4.22 5.19
C GLU A 46 -8.12 -3.24 5.65
N ALA A 47 -8.25 -2.99 6.95
CA ALA A 47 -9.22 -2.04 7.49
C ALA A 47 -8.93 -0.61 7.00
N GLN A 48 -7.65 -0.29 6.81
CA GLN A 48 -7.24 1.01 6.29
C GLN A 48 -7.44 1.13 4.77
N LEU A 49 -7.25 0.04 4.02
CA LEU A 49 -7.58 -0.01 2.60
C LEU A 49 -9.08 0.23 2.39
N GLU A 50 -9.94 -0.46 3.13
CA GLU A 50 -11.40 -0.28 3.09
C GLU A 50 -11.81 1.17 3.42
N TYR A 51 -11.19 1.77 4.45
CA TYR A 51 -11.40 3.17 4.77
C TYR A 51 -11.05 4.09 3.60
N TYR A 52 -9.90 3.88 2.95
CA TYR A 52 -9.50 4.71 1.81
C TYR A 52 -10.32 4.47 0.54
N GLU A 53 -10.89 3.28 0.36
CA GLU A 53 -11.88 3.05 -0.69
C GLU A 53 -13.12 3.93 -0.50
N GLU A 54 -13.66 3.98 0.73
CA GLU A 54 -14.82 4.83 1.05
C GLU A 54 -14.50 6.30 0.86
N ILE A 55 -13.32 6.73 1.31
CA ILE A 55 -12.83 8.10 1.09
C ILE A 55 -12.75 8.41 -0.42
N THR A 56 -12.20 7.51 -1.22
CA THR A 56 -12.05 7.66 -2.67
C THR A 56 -13.41 7.80 -3.37
N LYS A 57 -14.38 6.96 -2.99
CA LYS A 57 -15.76 6.98 -3.53
C LYS A 57 -16.52 8.25 -3.13
N ARG A 58 -16.27 8.81 -1.94
CA ARG A 58 -17.02 9.95 -1.39
C ARG A 58 -16.47 11.31 -1.81
N MET A 59 -15.15 11.47 -1.91
CA MET A 59 -14.53 12.79 -2.06
C MET A 59 -13.91 13.01 -3.45
N PRO A 60 -12.77 12.41 -3.82
CA PRO A 60 -12.13 12.73 -5.09
C PRO A 60 -12.92 12.19 -6.29
N GLY A 61 -13.57 11.03 -6.17
CA GLY A 61 -14.36 10.45 -7.25
C GLY A 61 -15.43 11.39 -7.79
N PRO A 62 -16.35 11.90 -6.95
CA PRO A 62 -17.37 12.87 -7.37
C PRO A 62 -16.79 14.20 -7.86
N VAL A 63 -15.72 14.70 -7.23
CA VAL A 63 -15.07 15.96 -7.64
C VAL A 63 -14.50 15.83 -9.05
N LEU A 64 -13.67 14.81 -9.31
CA LEU A 64 -13.04 14.62 -10.62
C LEU A 64 -14.05 14.27 -11.71
N SER A 65 -15.11 13.52 -11.36
CA SER A 65 -16.22 13.23 -12.28
C SER A 65 -16.95 14.50 -12.71
N ARG A 66 -17.21 15.43 -11.76
CA ARG A 66 -17.85 16.72 -12.05
C ARG A 66 -16.99 17.60 -12.97
N HIS A 67 -15.67 17.51 -12.86
CA HIS A 67 -14.74 18.18 -13.75
C HIS A 67 -14.54 17.45 -15.10
N GLY A 68 -15.25 16.34 -15.34
CA GLY A 68 -15.16 15.59 -16.59
C GLY A 68 -13.83 14.85 -16.78
N LEU A 69 -13.01 14.74 -15.72
CA LEU A 69 -11.67 14.15 -15.79
C LEU A 69 -11.69 12.63 -15.68
N VAL A 70 -12.64 12.09 -14.91
CA VAL A 70 -12.80 10.64 -14.72
C VAL A 70 -14.26 10.23 -14.88
N GLU A 71 -14.50 8.95 -15.06
CA GLU A 71 -15.81 8.31 -14.93
C GLU A 71 -15.69 7.02 -14.11
N ARG A 72 -16.81 6.58 -13.53
CA ARG A 72 -16.83 5.33 -12.77
C ARG A 72 -16.89 4.14 -13.73
N GLU A 73 -16.02 3.16 -13.51
CA GLU A 73 -15.93 1.93 -14.29
C GLU A 73 -15.81 0.76 -13.31
N GLY A 74 -16.87 -0.03 -13.18
CA GLY A 74 -16.94 -1.11 -12.18
C GLY A 74 -16.76 -0.60 -10.75
N ASP A 75 -15.80 -1.18 -10.04
CA ASP A 75 -15.35 -0.81 -8.70
C ASP A 75 -14.34 0.35 -8.69
N GLY A 76 -13.89 0.80 -9.86
CA GLY A 76 -12.86 1.82 -10.02
C GLY A 76 -13.29 3.06 -10.81
N TYR A 77 -12.28 3.80 -11.28
CA TYR A 77 -12.42 5.01 -12.09
C TYR A 77 -11.52 4.94 -13.31
N ARG A 78 -12.03 5.44 -14.45
CA ARG A 78 -11.31 5.56 -15.71
C ARG A 78 -11.02 7.02 -16.02
N LEU A 79 -9.79 7.33 -16.44
CA LEU A 79 -9.42 8.66 -16.91
C LEU A 79 -10.10 8.94 -18.26
N LYS A 80 -10.71 10.12 -18.40
CA LYS A 80 -11.40 10.57 -19.63
C LYS A 80 -10.58 11.52 -20.49
N VAL A 81 -9.52 12.09 -19.93
CA VAL A 81 -8.64 13.01 -20.66
C VAL A 81 -7.52 12.24 -21.33
N ASP A 82 -7.26 12.55 -22.59
CA ASP A 82 -6.09 12.04 -23.29
C ASP A 82 -4.84 12.64 -22.65
N LEU A 83 -3.93 11.78 -22.21
CA LEU A 83 -2.57 12.17 -21.83
C LEU A 83 -1.84 12.51 -23.13
N LYS A 84 -1.96 13.77 -23.58
CA LYS A 84 -1.12 14.32 -24.64
C LYS A 84 0.33 14.42 -24.18
#